data_AF-A0A4P9YBM4-F1
#
_entry.id   AF-A0A4P9YBM4-F1
#
_cell.length_a   1.000
_cell.length_b   1.000
_cell.length_c   1.000
_cell.angle_alpha   90.00
_cell.angle_beta   90.00
_cell.angle_gamma   90.00
#
_symmetry.space_group_name_H-M   'P 1'
#
loop_
_entity.id
_entity.type
_entity.pdbx_description
1 polymer ?
#
loop_
_entity_poly.entity_id
_entity_poly.type
_entity_poly.pdbx_seq_one_letter_code
_entity_poly.pdbx_strand_id
1 'polypeptide(L)'
;MDALVSAISASKYDLKEMETDNSPFIDFAAKEFQSFFSKLNPLKKDYLVHKLYEQLGDCLSQIVSWCMVEGFSRIKKCTNEGRACMQLDANLLLATIEKLSERKYANHQIFVQEYIKAYYLQEHEVENWVKSHRTIYTIKQLSQLVQLLMQAIPSSNKKLRLKYQQ
;
A
#
# COMPACT_ATOMS: atom_id res chain seq x y z
N MET A 1 2.69 13.40 4.79
CA MET A 1 2.01 12.11 4.96
C MET A 1 0.56 12.20 4.44
N ASP A 2 -0.24 13.12 4.99
CA ASP A 2 -1.67 13.26 4.63
C ASP A 2 -1.95 13.51 3.15
N ALA A 3 -1.11 14.30 2.47
CA ALA A 3 -1.25 14.55 1.04
C ALA A 3 -1.13 13.27 0.20
N LEU A 4 -0.15 12.40 0.52
CA LEU A 4 0.05 11.13 -0.20
C LEU A 4 -1.09 10.15 0.10
N VAL A 5 -1.49 10.01 1.37
CA VAL A 5 -2.65 9.19 1.77
C VAL A 5 -3.91 9.65 1.04
N SER A 6 -4.14 10.96 0.96
CA SER A 6 -5.30 11.53 0.28
C SER A 6 -5.27 11.21 -1.21
N ALA A 7 -4.11 11.38 -1.87
CA ALA A 7 -3.94 11.09 -3.29
C ALA A 7 -4.17 9.59 -3.61
N ILE A 8 -3.65 8.69 -2.78
CA ILE A 8 -3.87 7.24 -2.91
C ILE A 8 -5.36 6.93 -2.75
N SER A 9 -6.00 7.45 -1.70
CA SER A 9 -7.42 7.18 -1.43
C SER A 9 -8.37 7.78 -2.47
N ALA A 10 -7.94 8.81 -3.20
CA ALA A 10 -8.69 9.42 -4.29
C ALA A 10 -8.49 8.70 -5.64
N SER A 11 -7.52 7.78 -5.73
CA SER A 11 -7.24 7.03 -6.94
C SER A 11 -8.34 6.01 -7.22
N LYS A 12 -8.61 5.76 -8.51
CA LYS A 12 -9.75 4.97 -8.94
C LYS A 12 -9.36 3.49 -9.04
N TYR A 13 -9.83 2.70 -8.08
CA TYR A 13 -9.64 1.24 -8.07
C TYR A 13 -10.94 0.45 -8.32
N ASP A 14 -12.02 1.13 -8.72
CA ASP A 14 -13.24 0.54 -9.27
C ASP A 14 -13.13 0.57 -10.81
N LEU A 15 -12.27 -0.30 -11.35
CA LEU A 15 -11.88 -0.37 -12.75
C LEU A 15 -12.60 -1.52 -13.45
N LYS A 16 -13.00 -1.32 -14.71
CA LYS A 16 -13.57 -2.40 -15.54
C LYS A 16 -12.49 -3.16 -16.32
N GLU A 17 -11.41 -2.46 -16.66
CA GLU A 17 -10.26 -2.97 -17.39
C GLU A 17 -9.00 -2.33 -16.76
N MET A 18 -7.86 -3.02 -16.85
CA MET A 18 -6.61 -2.41 -16.41
C MET A 18 -6.22 -1.29 -17.37
N GLU A 19 -6.11 -0.08 -16.84
CA GLU A 19 -5.51 1.04 -17.54
C GLU A 19 -3.99 0.81 -17.63
N THR A 20 -3.38 1.27 -18.74
CA THR A 20 -1.93 1.14 -18.96
C THR A 20 -1.13 2.26 -18.30
N ASP A 21 -1.81 3.33 -17.90
CA ASP A 21 -1.20 4.49 -17.27
C ASP A 21 -1.06 4.29 -15.75
N ASN A 22 0.00 4.87 -15.17
CA ASN A 22 0.19 4.85 -13.73
C ASN A 22 -0.88 5.70 -13.02
N SER A 23 -1.20 5.36 -11.78
CA SER A 23 -2.03 6.25 -10.96
C SER A 23 -1.38 7.63 -10.84
N PRO A 24 -2.14 8.75 -10.96
CA PRO A 24 -1.57 10.10 -11.04
C PRO A 24 -0.64 10.50 -9.88
N PHE A 25 -0.84 9.91 -8.69
CA PHE A 25 0.00 10.19 -7.53
C PHE A 25 1.42 9.61 -7.65
N ILE A 26 1.61 8.58 -8.49
CA ILE A 26 2.90 7.91 -8.66
C ILE A 26 3.93 8.87 -9.22
N ASP A 27 3.61 9.54 -10.34
CA ASP A 27 4.53 10.45 -11.00
C ASP A 27 4.87 11.65 -10.11
N PHE A 28 3.87 12.17 -9.39
CA PHE A 28 4.06 13.24 -8.41
C PHE A 28 5.01 12.80 -7.29
N ALA A 29 4.76 11.66 -6.66
CA ALA A 29 5.58 11.17 -5.56
C ALA A 29 7.00 10.81 -6.01
N ALA A 30 7.16 10.14 -7.15
CA ALA A 30 8.45 9.80 -7.74
C ALA A 30 9.31 11.05 -7.99
N LYS A 31 8.70 12.12 -8.52
CA LYS A 31 9.38 13.39 -8.75
C LYS A 31 9.84 14.05 -7.45
N GLU A 32 9.01 14.03 -6.41
CA GLU A 32 9.37 14.57 -5.09
C GLU A 32 10.53 13.75 -4.47
N PHE A 33 10.50 12.43 -4.56
CA PHE A 33 11.58 11.57 -4.06
C PHE A 33 12.88 11.82 -4.82
N GLN A 34 12.82 11.89 -6.15
CA GLN A 34 13.99 12.20 -6.96
C GLN A 34 14.58 13.58 -6.62
N SER A 35 13.73 14.59 -6.46
CA SER A 35 14.13 15.93 -6.01
C SER A 35 14.84 15.87 -4.66
N PHE A 36 14.29 15.13 -3.70
CA PHE A 36 14.89 14.94 -2.38
C PHE A 36 16.28 14.28 -2.45
N PHE A 37 16.40 13.12 -3.08
CA PHE A 37 17.68 12.40 -3.19
C PHE A 37 18.72 13.17 -4.02
N SER A 38 18.30 13.90 -5.05
CA SER A 38 19.21 14.67 -5.90
C SER A 38 19.95 15.77 -5.13
N LYS A 39 19.31 16.39 -4.12
CA LYS A 39 19.93 17.40 -3.26
C LYS A 39 21.05 16.85 -2.41
N LEU A 40 21.04 15.53 -2.15
CA LEU A 40 22.07 14.85 -1.37
C LEU A 40 23.25 14.40 -2.25
N ASN A 41 23.09 14.36 -3.59
CA ASN A 41 24.08 13.77 -4.50
C ASN A 41 25.48 14.40 -4.40
N PRO A 42 25.63 15.73 -4.20
CA PRO A 42 26.94 16.34 -4.04
C PRO A 42 27.74 15.79 -2.87
N LEU A 43 27.06 15.26 -1.84
CA LEU A 43 27.66 14.77 -0.61
C LEU A 43 28.11 13.29 -0.72
N LYS A 44 27.70 12.57 -1.77
CA LYS A 44 27.83 11.11 -1.90
C LYS A 44 29.27 10.57 -2.02
N LYS A 45 30.28 11.45 -2.16
CA LYS A 45 31.70 11.04 -2.22
C LYS A 45 32.24 10.54 -0.88
N ASP A 46 31.55 10.83 0.22
CA ASP A 46 31.88 10.36 1.56
C ASP A 46 31.10 9.06 1.88
N TYR A 47 31.81 8.05 2.38
CA TYR A 47 31.21 6.77 2.80
C TYR A 47 30.09 6.96 3.85
N LEU A 48 30.23 7.92 4.77
CA LEU A 48 29.19 8.22 5.76
C LEU A 48 27.90 8.70 5.11
N VAL A 49 28.02 9.41 3.99
CA VAL A 49 26.87 9.87 3.22
C VAL A 49 26.20 8.71 2.49
N HIS A 50 26.95 7.74 1.97
CA HIS A 50 26.34 6.55 1.37
C HIS A 50 25.48 5.77 2.38
N LYS A 51 25.97 5.57 3.62
CA LYS A 51 25.18 4.93 4.68
C LYS A 51 23.92 5.74 5.04
N LEU A 52 24.02 7.08 5.02
CA LEU A 52 22.87 7.96 5.23
C LEU A 52 21.80 7.77 4.13
N TYR A 53 22.20 7.61 2.87
CA TYR A 53 21.26 7.34 1.76
C TYR A 53 20.45 6.07 1.98
N GLU A 54 21.11 4.99 2.40
CA GLU A 54 20.44 3.73 2.66
C GLU A 54 19.42 3.86 3.80
N GLN A 55 19.78 4.57 4.88
CA GLN A 55 18.90 4.83 6.02
C GLN A 55 17.71 5.72 5.64
N LEU A 56 17.95 6.76 4.84
CA LEU A 56 16.88 7.63 4.34
C LEU A 56 15.92 6.88 3.43
N GLY A 57 16.42 6.00 2.56
CA GLY A 57 15.57 5.15 1.72
C GLY A 57 14.76 4.15 2.54
N ASP A 58 15.31 3.61 3.63
CA ASP A 58 14.58 2.71 4.53
C ASP A 58 13.44 3.46 5.24
N CYS A 59 13.73 4.61 5.84
CA CYS A 59 12.73 5.46 6.49
C CYS A 59 11.64 5.93 5.49
N LEU A 60 12.04 6.33 4.29
CA LEU A 60 11.09 6.76 3.27
C LEU A 60 10.20 5.59 2.81
N SER A 61 10.77 4.42 2.58
CA SER A 61 10.03 3.21 2.21
C SER A 61 9.05 2.78 3.31
N GLN A 62 9.45 2.91 4.58
CA GLN A 62 8.56 2.67 5.72
C GLN A 62 7.38 3.65 5.73
N ILE A 63 7.65 4.96 5.59
CA ILE A 63 6.60 5.99 5.59
C ILE A 63 5.64 5.78 4.41
N VAL A 64 6.17 5.52 3.21
CA VAL A 64 5.38 5.32 2.00
C VAL A 64 4.54 4.05 2.10
N SER A 65 5.10 2.95 2.60
CA SER A 65 4.34 1.71 2.78
C SER A 65 3.17 1.87 3.75
N TRP A 66 3.37 2.61 4.85
CA TRP A 66 2.29 2.99 5.75
C TRP A 66 1.24 3.90 5.10
N CYS A 67 1.68 4.89 4.32
CA CYS A 67 0.75 5.75 3.57
C CYS A 67 -0.09 4.96 2.57
N MET A 68 0.50 3.95 1.93
CA MET A 68 -0.18 3.07 0.99
C MET A 68 -1.27 2.27 1.67
N VAL A 69 -0.95 1.53 2.73
CA VAL A 69 -1.96 0.73 3.45
C VAL A 69 -3.05 1.63 4.04
N GLU A 70 -2.68 2.79 4.58
CA GLU A 70 -3.67 3.75 5.08
C GLU A 70 -4.56 4.30 3.95
N GLY A 71 -3.98 4.70 2.81
CA GLY A 71 -4.73 5.18 1.64
C GLY A 71 -5.64 4.10 1.05
N PHE A 72 -5.14 2.87 0.90
CA PHE A 72 -5.92 1.74 0.39
C PHE A 72 -7.08 1.39 1.31
N SER A 73 -6.88 1.47 2.63
CA SER A 73 -7.94 1.24 3.61
C SER A 73 -9.05 2.29 3.63
N ARG A 74 -8.92 3.39 2.87
CA ARG A 74 -9.98 4.41 2.73
C ARG A 74 -10.83 4.19 1.48
N ILE A 75 -10.46 3.23 0.64
CA ILE A 75 -11.16 2.93 -0.60
C ILE A 75 -12.45 2.17 -0.29
N LYS A 76 -13.55 2.62 -0.89
CA LYS A 76 -14.89 2.08 -0.64
C LYS A 76 -15.34 1.03 -1.64
N LYS A 77 -14.70 0.95 -2.80
CA LYS A 77 -14.97 -0.02 -3.86
C LYS A 77 -13.67 -0.37 -4.55
N CYS A 78 -13.41 -1.67 -4.69
CA CYS A 78 -12.19 -2.15 -5.33
C CYS A 78 -12.47 -3.44 -6.09
N THR A 79 -12.22 -3.40 -7.40
CA THR A 79 -12.37 -4.49 -8.36
C THR A 79 -11.12 -5.37 -8.39
N ASN A 80 -11.15 -6.51 -9.09
CA ASN A 80 -9.95 -7.34 -9.22
C ASN A 80 -8.86 -6.61 -10.02
N GLU A 81 -9.27 -5.90 -11.06
CA GLU A 81 -8.44 -5.04 -11.90
C GLU A 81 -7.87 -3.88 -11.06
N GLY A 82 -8.69 -3.28 -10.21
CA GLY A 82 -8.24 -2.27 -9.25
C GLY A 82 -7.20 -2.78 -8.27
N ARG A 83 -7.35 -4.00 -7.72
CA ARG A 83 -6.35 -4.61 -6.82
C ARG A 83 -5.04 -4.89 -7.54
N ALA A 84 -5.09 -5.31 -8.80
CA ALA A 84 -3.88 -5.45 -9.61
C ALA A 84 -3.20 -4.10 -9.83
N CYS A 85 -3.97 -3.04 -10.09
CA CYS A 85 -3.46 -1.68 -10.17
C CYS A 85 -2.83 -1.22 -8.84
N MET A 86 -3.45 -1.48 -7.67
CA MET A 86 -2.85 -1.22 -6.35
C MET A 86 -1.49 -1.91 -6.20
N GLN A 87 -1.39 -3.16 -6.66
CA GLN A 87 -0.17 -3.94 -6.58
C GLN A 87 0.93 -3.35 -7.47
N LEU A 88 0.59 -2.89 -8.67
CA LEU A 88 1.50 -2.21 -9.59
C LEU A 88 1.98 -0.87 -9.01
N ASP A 89 1.06 -0.05 -8.52
CA ASP A 89 1.36 1.23 -7.86
C ASP A 89 2.30 1.04 -6.67
N ALA A 90 2.03 0.04 -5.82
CA ALA A 90 2.85 -0.30 -4.66
C ALA A 90 4.28 -0.68 -5.07
N ASN A 91 4.39 -1.57 -6.07
CA ASN A 91 5.68 -2.04 -6.56
C ASN A 91 6.47 -0.89 -7.21
N LEU A 92 5.82 -0.07 -8.03
CA LEU A 92 6.48 1.00 -8.76
C LEU A 92 7.03 2.08 -7.83
N LEU A 93 6.24 2.52 -6.85
CA LEU A 93 6.69 3.57 -5.95
C LEU A 93 7.79 3.11 -4.99
N LEU A 94 7.69 1.88 -4.45
CA LEU A 94 8.73 1.32 -3.59
C LEU A 94 10.01 1.03 -4.40
N ALA A 95 9.91 0.47 -5.61
CA ALA A 95 11.08 0.27 -6.48
C ALA A 95 11.76 1.59 -6.88
N THR A 96 10.99 2.68 -7.00
CA THR A 96 11.55 4.01 -7.24
C THR A 96 12.45 4.44 -6.07
N ILE A 97 12.02 4.21 -4.82
CA ILE A 97 12.83 4.53 -3.64
C ILE A 97 14.09 3.64 -3.60
N GLU A 98 13.94 2.33 -3.83
CA GLU A 98 15.07 1.39 -3.87
C GLU A 98 16.12 1.77 -4.91
N LYS A 99 15.68 2.26 -6.07
CA LYS A 99 16.57 2.75 -7.12
C LYS A 99 17.30 4.03 -6.70
N LEU A 100 16.61 4.95 -6.03
CA LEU A 100 17.19 6.23 -5.59
C LEU A 100 18.17 6.06 -4.41
N SER A 101 17.91 5.11 -3.52
CA SER A 101 18.76 4.81 -2.35
C SER A 101 19.79 3.71 -2.59
N GLU A 102 19.75 3.05 -3.76
CA GLU A 102 20.64 1.96 -4.19
C GLU A 102 20.57 0.72 -3.28
N ARG A 103 19.44 0.51 -2.59
CA ARG A 103 19.24 -0.60 -1.66
C ARG A 103 17.80 -1.11 -1.70
N LYS A 104 17.63 -2.42 -1.54
CA LYS A 104 16.30 -3.06 -1.44
C LYS A 104 15.76 -3.03 -0.02
N TYR A 105 14.43 -2.89 0.10
CA TYR A 105 13.69 -2.86 1.36
C TYR A 105 12.49 -3.82 1.34
N ALA A 106 12.80 -5.12 1.23
CA ALA A 106 11.80 -6.17 1.06
C ALA A 106 10.69 -6.17 2.13
N ASN A 107 11.02 -5.84 3.38
CA ASN A 107 10.03 -5.83 4.47
C ASN A 107 8.89 -4.84 4.22
N HIS A 108 9.18 -3.66 3.67
CA HIS A 108 8.16 -2.65 3.37
C HIS A 108 7.30 -3.04 2.17
N GLN A 109 7.89 -3.74 1.19
CA GLN A 109 7.15 -4.33 0.08
C GLN A 109 6.21 -5.43 0.57
N ILE A 110 6.72 -6.35 1.38
CA ILE A 110 5.92 -7.44 1.97
C ILE A 110 4.75 -6.87 2.79
N PHE A 111 4.99 -5.84 3.60
CA PHE A 111 3.94 -5.20 4.39
C PHE A 111 2.75 -4.72 3.52
N VAL A 112 3.01 -4.02 2.41
CA VAL A 112 1.91 -3.57 1.53
C VAL A 112 1.30 -4.74 0.77
N GLN A 113 2.12 -5.65 0.26
CA GLN A 113 1.69 -6.80 -0.53
C GLN A 113 0.79 -7.75 0.27
N GLU A 114 1.12 -8.02 1.54
CA GLU A 114 0.29 -8.87 2.40
C GLU A 114 -1.09 -8.23 2.64
N TYR A 115 -1.17 -6.91 2.78
CA TYR A 115 -2.45 -6.20 2.86
C TYR A 115 -3.27 -6.34 1.56
N ILE A 116 -2.64 -6.15 0.39
CA ILE A 116 -3.33 -6.27 -0.91
C ILE A 116 -3.75 -7.73 -1.16
N LYS A 117 -2.91 -8.71 -0.87
CA LYS A 117 -3.24 -10.14 -1.00
C LYS A 117 -4.44 -10.54 -0.16
N ALA A 118 -4.63 -9.89 0.99
CA ALA A 118 -5.75 -10.17 1.88
C ALA A 118 -7.12 -9.92 1.23
N TYR A 119 -7.19 -9.10 0.17
CA TYR A 119 -8.41 -8.93 -0.61
C TYR A 119 -8.87 -10.22 -1.31
N TYR A 120 -8.00 -11.22 -1.47
CA TYR A 120 -8.29 -12.48 -2.15
C TYR A 120 -8.60 -13.65 -1.20
N LEU A 121 -8.69 -13.38 0.12
CA LEU A 121 -9.04 -14.38 1.11
C LEU A 121 -10.45 -14.94 0.87
N GLN A 122 -10.59 -16.25 1.08
CA GLN A 122 -11.89 -16.91 1.15
C GLN A 122 -12.55 -16.65 2.51
N GLU A 123 -13.88 -16.77 2.58
CA GLU A 123 -14.68 -16.49 3.79
C GLU A 123 -14.13 -17.20 5.05
N HIS A 124 -13.70 -18.45 4.90
CA HIS A 124 -13.20 -19.26 6.00
C HIS A 124 -11.79 -18.86 6.50
N GLU A 125 -11.04 -18.09 5.72
CA GLU A 125 -9.66 -17.68 6.04
C GLU A 125 -9.61 -16.33 6.77
N VAL A 126 -10.64 -15.49 6.59
CA VAL A 126 -10.68 -14.10 7.06
C VAL A 126 -10.43 -13.98 8.56
N GLU A 127 -11.13 -14.78 9.38
CA GLU A 127 -11.03 -14.66 10.84
C GLU A 127 -9.61 -14.96 11.34
N ASN A 128 -9.00 -16.03 10.82
CA ASN A 128 -7.64 -16.43 11.20
C ASN A 128 -6.62 -15.39 10.74
N TRP A 129 -6.77 -14.86 9.52
CA TRP A 129 -5.88 -13.84 8.99
C TRP A 129 -5.95 -12.54 9.81
N VAL A 130 -7.15 -12.06 10.16
CA VAL A 130 -7.32 -10.86 10.99
C VAL A 130 -6.68 -11.05 12.37
N LYS A 131 -6.86 -12.21 13.00
CA LYS A 131 -6.26 -12.50 14.32
C LYS A 131 -4.73 -12.50 14.26
N SER A 132 -4.13 -13.06 13.22
CA SER A 132 -2.67 -13.10 13.07
C SER A 132 -2.05 -11.75 12.70
N HIS A 133 -2.82 -10.83 12.08
CA HIS A 133 -2.32 -9.53 11.63
C HIS A 133 -2.77 -8.33 12.47
N ARG A 134 -3.46 -8.56 13.60
CA ARG A 134 -3.99 -7.50 14.49
C ARG A 134 -2.95 -6.57 15.10
N THR A 135 -1.68 -6.99 15.16
CA THR A 135 -0.56 -6.17 15.66
C THR A 135 0.17 -5.45 14.53
N ILE A 136 -0.11 -5.80 13.27
CA ILE A 136 0.56 -5.27 12.08
C ILE A 136 -0.27 -4.14 11.47
N TYR A 137 -1.59 -4.32 11.37
CA TYR A 137 -2.52 -3.33 10.81
C TYR A 137 -3.44 -2.75 11.88
N THR A 138 -3.90 -1.52 11.65
CA THR A 138 -4.84 -0.89 12.58
C THR A 138 -6.23 -1.54 12.49
N ILE A 139 -7.02 -1.42 13.55
CA ILE A 139 -8.42 -1.90 13.57
C ILE A 139 -9.20 -1.32 12.38
N LYS A 140 -9.02 -0.03 12.08
CA LYS A 140 -9.70 0.62 10.94
C LYS A 140 -9.34 -0.02 9.60
N GLN A 141 -8.05 -0.29 9.39
CA GLN A 141 -7.56 -0.93 8.16
C GLN A 141 -8.11 -2.35 7.99
N LEU A 142 -8.17 -3.11 9.08
CA LEU A 142 -8.73 -4.47 9.11
C LEU A 142 -10.24 -4.46 8.89
N SER A 143 -10.98 -3.58 9.58
CA SER A 143 -12.42 -3.45 9.46
C SER A 143 -12.85 -3.12 8.02
N GLN A 144 -12.16 -2.18 7.36
CA GLN A 144 -12.48 -1.85 5.97
C GLN A 144 -12.23 -3.02 5.03
N LEU A 145 -11.10 -3.72 5.19
CA LEU A 145 -10.76 -4.89 4.38
C LEU A 145 -11.86 -5.96 4.48
N VAL A 146 -12.26 -6.30 5.71
CA VAL A 146 -13.34 -7.26 5.98
C VAL A 146 -14.65 -6.78 5.35
N GLN A 147 -14.98 -5.50 5.48
CA GLN A 147 -16.20 -4.95 4.88
C GLN A 147 -16.24 -5.14 3.36
N LEU A 148 -15.13 -4.92 2.65
CA LEU A 148 -15.03 -5.11 1.21
C LEU A 148 -15.09 -6.59 0.80
N LEU A 149 -14.43 -7.47 1.56
CA LEU A 149 -14.51 -8.92 1.36
C LEU A 149 -15.96 -9.41 1.47
N MET A 150 -16.69 -8.96 2.49
CA MET A 150 -18.08 -9.35 2.71
C MET A 150 -19.05 -8.81 1.65
N GLN A 151 -18.76 -7.67 1.03
CA GLN A 151 -19.56 -7.14 -0.08
C GLN A 151 -19.40 -7.98 -1.35
N ALA A 152 -18.25 -8.62 -1.54
CA ALA A 152 -17.98 -9.49 -2.68
C ALA A 152 -18.64 -10.89 -2.54
N ILE A 153 -19.03 -11.30 -1.32
CA ILE A 153 -19.70 -12.58 -1.08
C ILE A 153 -21.20 -12.45 -1.44
N PRO A 154 -21.72 -13.29 -2.36
CA PRO A 154 -23.16 -13.32 -2.69
C PRO A 154 -24.02 -13.56 -1.44
N SER A 155 -25.20 -12.95 -1.39
CA SER A 155 -26.06 -12.76 -0.21
C SER A 155 -26.71 -14.02 0.40
N SER A 156 -26.13 -15.21 0.22
CA SER A 156 -26.64 -16.48 0.76
C SER A 156 -26.20 -16.75 2.21
N ASN A 157 -25.20 -16.04 2.76
CA ASN A 157 -24.72 -16.24 4.14
C ASN A 157 -25.00 -15.05 5.08
N LYS A 158 -26.25 -14.90 5.52
CA LYS A 158 -26.71 -13.85 6.47
C LYS A 158 -26.05 -13.88 7.87
N LYS A 159 -25.30 -14.91 8.23
CA LYS A 159 -24.84 -15.15 9.62
C LYS A 159 -23.66 -14.27 10.06
N LEU A 160 -22.84 -13.74 9.15
CA LEU A 160 -21.66 -12.94 9.51
C LEU A 160 -21.90 -11.44 9.53
N ARG A 161 -22.82 -10.90 8.72
CA ARG A 161 -23.15 -9.45 8.71
C ARG A 161 -23.60 -8.94 10.09
N LEU A 162 -24.27 -9.79 10.85
CA LEU A 162 -24.74 -9.49 12.21
C LEU A 162 -23.65 -9.56 13.29
N LYS A 163 -22.54 -10.27 13.02
CA LYS A 163 -21.48 -10.51 14.02
C LYS A 163 -20.43 -9.40 14.10
N TYR A 164 -20.33 -8.55 13.07
CA TYR A 164 -19.33 -7.48 12.97
C TYR A 164 -19.95 -6.06 12.88
N GLN A 165 -21.27 -5.95 13.10
CA GLN A 165 -21.99 -4.67 13.24
C GLN A 165 -22.24 -4.28 14.72
N GLN A 166 -21.69 -5.05 15.66
CA GLN A 166 -21.71 -4.80 17.11
C GLN A 166 -20.27 -4.67 17.59
#